data_AF-A0A800JGW1-F1
#
_entry.id   AF-A0A800JGW1-F1
#
_cell.length_a   1.000
_cell.length_b   1.000
_cell.length_c   1.000
_cell.angle_alpha   90.00
_cell.angle_beta   90.00
_cell.angle_gamma   90.00
#
_symmetry.space_group_name_H-M   'P 1'
#
loop_
_entity.id
_entity.type
_entity.pdbx_description
1 polymer ?
#
loop_
_entity_poly.entity_id
_entity_poly.type
_entity_poly.pdbx_seq_one_letter_code
_entity_poly.pdbx_strand_id
1 'polypeptide(L)' 'MTEIKLKKGEPVERALRRMKKKLDREGTIKDIRNRRAFEKPSAKKRRKMKVAKFSAMLAARYADY' A
#
# COMPACT_ATOMS: atom_id res chain seq x y z
N MET A 1 -1.67 -11.91 -9.21
CA MET A 1 -0.23 -12.24 -9.10
C MET A 1 0.57 -11.13 -9.74
N THR A 2 1.39 -10.43 -8.96
CA THR A 2 2.24 -9.35 -9.45
C THR A 2 3.49 -9.90 -10.13
N GLU A 3 3.50 -9.91 -11.46
CA GLU A 3 4.71 -10.15 -12.25
C GLU A 3 5.33 -8.85 -12.75
N ILE A 4 6.66 -8.86 -12.91
CA ILE A 4 7.42 -7.79 -13.56
C ILE A 4 8.25 -8.41 -14.67
N LYS A 5 8.07 -7.90 -15.90
CA LYS A 5 8.90 -8.27 -17.05
C LYS A 5 10.19 -7.44 -17.02
N LEU A 6 11.32 -8.14 -16.98
CA LEU A 6 12.66 -7.56 -17.07
C LEU A 6 12.96 -7.24 -18.55
N LYS A 7 13.48 -6.05 -18.83
CA LYS A 7 14.03 -5.74 -20.16
C LYS A 7 15.52 -6.10 -20.19
N LYS A 8 16.02 -6.59 -21.33
CA LYS A 8 17.46 -6.85 -21.52
C LYS A 8 18.23 -5.54 -21.33
N GLY A 9 19.21 -5.54 -20.42
CA GLY A 9 20.01 -4.35 -20.05
C GLY A 9 19.53 -3.60 -18.80
N GLU A 10 18.47 -4.06 -18.12
CA GLU A 10 18.06 -3.44 -16.86
C GLU A 10 18.87 -3.98 -15.66
N PRO A 11 19.42 -3.10 -14.79
CA PRO A 11 20.00 -3.52 -13.52
C PRO A 11 18.96 -4.22 -12.63
N VAL A 12 19.31 -5.39 -12.10
CA VAL A 12 18.44 -6.22 -11.24
C VAL A 12 17.84 -5.41 -10.08
N GLU A 13 18.61 -4.48 -9.50
CA GLU A 13 18.17 -3.61 -8.41
C GLU A 13 16.95 -2.73 -8.76
N ARG A 14 16.91 -2.17 -9.99
CA ARG A 14 15.78 -1.35 -10.43
C ARG A 14 14.51 -2.19 -10.53
N ALA A 15 14.63 -3.42 -11.02
CA ALA A 15 13.51 -4.32 -11.12
C ALA A 15 12.96 -4.71 -9.75
N LEU A 16 13.83 -5.00 -8.78
CA LEU A 16 13.45 -5.27 -7.39
C LEU A 16 12.72 -4.07 -6.77
N ARG A 17 13.20 -2.84 -7.02
CA ARG A 17 12.54 -1.63 -6.53
C ARG A 17 11.14 -1.45 -7.12
N ARG A 18 10.96 -1.73 -8.42
CA ARG A 18 9.62 -1.72 -9.04
C ARG A 18 8.73 -2.82 -8.48
N MET A 19 9.28 -4.00 -8.22
CA MET A 19 8.54 -5.13 -7.63
C MET A 19 8.01 -4.76 -6.26
N LYS A 20 8.88 -4.21 -5.42
CA LYS A 20 8.52 -3.70 -4.10
C LYS A 20 7.41 -2.64 -4.21
N LYS A 21 7.55 -1.64 -5.08
CA LYS A 21 6.50 -0.62 -5.29
C LYS A 21 5.17 -1.22 -5.76
N LYS A 22 5.20 -2.24 -6.61
CA LYS A 22 3.99 -2.92 -7.11
C LYS A 22 3.30 -3.72 -5.99
N LEU A 23 4.06 -4.42 -5.17
CA LEU A 23 3.57 -5.13 -3.98
C LEU A 23 3.01 -4.17 -2.92
N ASP A 24 3.67 -3.04 -2.70
CA ASP A 24 3.22 -2.00 -1.77
C ASP A 24 1.90 -1.36 -2.27
N ARG A 25 1.75 -1.18 -3.60
CA ARG A 25 0.51 -0.66 -4.23
C ARG A 25 -0.64 -1.66 -4.19
N GLU A 26 -0.37 -2.93 -4.45
CA GLU A 26 -1.40 -3.99 -4.37
C GLU A 26 -1.88 -4.17 -2.92
N GLY A 27 -1.05 -3.81 -1.93
CA GLY A 27 -1.44 -3.89 -0.52
C GLY A 27 -1.44 -5.30 0.04
N THR A 28 -0.95 -6.29 -0.72
CA THR A 28 -0.95 -7.73 -0.38
C THR A 28 -0.35 -8.01 1.00
N ILE A 29 0.76 -7.35 1.34
CA ILE A 29 1.40 -7.49 2.66
C ILE A 29 0.51 -6.93 3.78
N LYS A 30 -0.15 -5.79 3.54
CA LYS A 30 -1.06 -5.16 4.50
C LYS A 30 -2.29 -6.03 4.74
N ASP A 31 -2.82 -6.65 3.68
CA ASP A 31 -3.96 -7.55 3.78
C ASP A 31 -3.62 -8.83 4.54
N ILE A 32 -2.47 -9.44 4.26
CA ILE A 32 -2.00 -10.60 5.03
C ILE A 32 -1.89 -10.23 6.51
N ARG A 33 -1.26 -9.10 6.85
CA ARG A 33 -1.15 -8.64 8.25
C ARG A 33 -2.51 -8.43 8.91
N ASN A 34 -3.47 -7.83 8.20
CA ASN A 34 -4.81 -7.61 8.72
C ASN A 34 -5.60 -8.92 8.91
N ARG A 35 -5.29 -9.97 8.13
CA ARG A 35 -5.95 -11.28 8.19
C ARG A 35 -5.32 -12.23 9.21
N ARG A 36 -4.15 -11.92 9.78
CA ARG A 36 -3.45 -12.77 10.77
C ARG A 36 -4.27 -13.03 12.04
N ALA A 37 -5.14 -12.10 12.41
CA ALA A 37 -5.98 -12.20 13.60
C ALA A 37 -7.40 -11.74 13.29
N PHE A 38 -8.37 -12.24 14.07
CA PHE A 38 -9.74 -11.77 13.96
C PHE A 38 -9.86 -10.32 14.45
N GLU A 39 -10.35 -9.45 13.58
CA GLU A 39 -10.65 -8.06 13.91
C GLU A 39 -12.16 -7.86 13.96
N LYS A 40 -12.67 -7.38 15.11
CA LYS A 40 -14.09 -7.03 15.27
C LYS A 40 -14.52 -6.02 14.18
N PRO A 41 -15.76 -6.12 13.67
CA PRO A 41 -16.24 -5.22 12.62
C PRO A 41 -16.20 -3.74 13.01
N SER A 42 -16.41 -3.41 14.29
CA SER A 42 -16.26 -2.05 14.83
C SER A 42 -14.80 -1.54 14.76
N ALA A 43 -13.82 -2.38 15.10
CA ALA A 43 -12.40 -2.06 14.99
C ALA A 43 -11.99 -1.83 13.53
N LYS A 44 -12.49 -2.67 12.61
CA LYS A 44 -12.28 -2.52 11.16
C LYS A 44 -12.81 -1.18 10.65
N LYS A 45 -14.03 -0.78 11.07
CA LYS A 45 -14.62 0.54 10.75
C LYS A 45 -13.77 1.68 11.29
N ARG A 46 -13.35 1.60 12.56
CA ARG A 46 -12.49 2.61 13.20
C ARG A 46 -11.16 2.80 12.48
N ARG A 47 -10.49 1.70 12.09
CA ARG A 47 -9.23 1.75 11.32
C ARG A 47 -9.43 2.45 9.98
N LYS A 48 -10.49 2.10 9.24
CA LYS A 48 -10.82 2.74 7.95
C LYS A 48 -11.04 4.24 8.10
N MET A 49 -11.83 4.67 9.09
CA MET A 49 -12.07 6.09 9.35
C MET A 49 -10.78 6.84 9.70
N LYS A 50 -9.92 6.25 10.55
CA LYS A 50 -8.63 6.87 10.92
C LYS A 50 -7.74 7.11 9.69
N VAL A 51 -7.63 6.11 8.81
CA VAL A 51 -6.85 6.23 7.56
C VAL A 51 -7.45 7.28 6.63
N ALA A 52 -8.78 7.30 6.47
CA ALA A 52 -9.45 8.29 5.62
C ALA A 52 -9.25 9.73 6.14
N LYS A 53 -9.42 9.96 7.45
CA LYS A 53 -9.18 11.27 8.07
C LYS A 53 -7.73 11.73 7.87
N PHE A 54 -6.77 10.84 8.07
CA PHE A 54 -5.36 11.16 7.86
C PHE A 54 -5.05 11.49 6.39
N SER A 55 -5.59 10.73 5.45
CA SER A 55 -5.42 11.00 4.02
C SER A 55 -6.05 12.33 3.61
N ALA A 56 -7.23 12.65 4.13
CA ALA A 56 -7.91 13.93 3.87
C ALA A 56 -7.14 15.11 4.46
N MET A 57 -6.61 14.97 5.68
CA MET A 57 -5.74 15.98 6.31
C MET A 57 -4.50 16.25 5.45
N LEU A 58 -3.82 15.21 4.96
CA LEU A 58 -2.65 15.38 4.09
C LEU A 58 -3.03 16.05 2.76
N ALA A 59 -4.12 15.63 2.13
CA ALA A 59 -4.59 16.22 0.88
C ALA A 59 -4.90 17.72 1.04
N ALA A 60 -5.61 18.10 2.10
CA ALA A 60 -5.90 19.51 2.41
C ALA A 60 -4.62 20.32 2.67
N ARG A 61 -3.65 19.75 3.40
CA ARG A 61 -2.38 20.43 3.72
C ARG A 61 -1.54 20.75 2.47
N TYR A 62 -1.60 19.91 1.45
CA TYR A 62 -0.84 20.09 0.21
C TYR A 62 -1.69 20.64 -0.95
N ALA A 63 -2.93 21.08 -0.68
CA ALA A 63 -3.81 21.61 -1.71
C ALA A 63 -3.41 23.01 -2.19
N ASP A 64 -2.76 23.79 -1.32
CA ASP A 64 -2.39 25.19 -1.56
C ASP A 64 -0.93 25.37 -2.03
N TYR A 65 -0.25 24.28 -2.43
CA TYR A 65 1.13 24.28 -2.95
C TYR A 65 1.20 24.05 -4.47
#